data_AF-A0A4Y2AJ24-F1
#
_entry.id   AF-A0A4Y2AJ24-F1
#
_cell.length_a   1.000
_cell.length_b   1.000
_cell.length_c   1.000
_cell.angle_alpha   90.00
_cell.angle_beta   90.00
_cell.angle_gamma   90.00
#
_symmetry.space_group_name_H-M   'P 1'
#
loop_
_entity.id
_entity.type
_entity.pdbx_description
1 polymer ?
#
loop_
_entity_poly.entity_id
_entity_poly.type
_entity_poly.pdbx_seq_one_letter_code
_entity_poly.pdbx_strand_id
1 'polypeptide(L)'
;MLVDTGANITLLRTDLAQNLKEQLIYMAPNISLKTTTGEKTEIRGKLDASIECGSRKFRHRICVADITDPCILGLDFLQKFNFTVDLEKNKIRTGGEEIPLFSTSVQHSKLCSILAKKRTIIPARSGCLIHGVPGQFRYAVTDFPSQVFQKGVLVAATLVDLERECIPLEF
;
A
#
# COMPACT_ATOMS: atom_id res chain seq x y z
N MET A 1 0.69 9.59 -5.88
CA MET A 1 1.56 9.17 -4.76
C MET A 1 0.69 8.43 -3.78
N LEU A 2 1.08 7.21 -3.42
CA LEU A 2 0.36 6.33 -2.50
C LEU A 2 1.01 6.41 -1.12
N VAL A 3 0.22 6.45 -0.05
CA VAL A 3 0.71 6.28 1.32
C VAL A 3 0.43 4.82 1.70
N ASP A 4 1.48 4.04 1.94
CA ASP A 4 1.36 2.61 2.18
C ASP A 4 2.10 2.21 3.47
N THR A 5 1.33 1.98 4.54
CA THR A 5 1.88 1.51 5.82
C THR A 5 2.30 0.04 5.79
N GLY A 6 1.93 -0.71 4.75
CA GLY A 6 2.40 -2.08 4.49
C GLY A 6 3.76 -2.12 3.78
N ALA A 7 4.20 -1.02 3.17
CA ALA A 7 5.52 -0.90 2.57
C ALA A 7 6.54 -0.43 3.61
N ASN A 8 7.58 -1.24 3.86
CA ASN A 8 8.66 -0.84 4.78
C ASN A 8 9.56 0.27 4.23
N ILE A 9 9.65 0.40 2.90
CA ILE A 9 10.53 1.34 2.23
C ILE A 9 9.77 2.20 1.23
N THR A 10 10.27 3.41 1.01
CA THR A 10 9.71 4.35 0.04
C THR A 10 10.25 4.07 -1.36
N LEU A 11 9.33 4.02 -2.32
CA LEU A 11 9.59 3.61 -3.70
C LEU A 11 9.21 4.69 -4.71
N LEU A 12 10.00 4.79 -5.76
CA LEU A 12 9.71 5.57 -6.96
C LEU A 12 9.76 4.68 -8.19
N ARG A 13 8.82 4.88 -9.10
CA ARG A 13 8.80 4.17 -10.37
C ARG A 13 9.99 4.57 -11.25
N THR A 14 10.52 3.60 -11.99
CA THR A 14 11.73 3.75 -12.81
C THR A 14 11.66 4.88 -13.85
N ASP A 15 10.54 5.02 -14.55
CA ASP A 15 10.32 6.08 -15.55
C ASP A 15 10.38 7.48 -14.94
N LEU A 16 9.82 7.66 -13.74
CA LEU A 16 9.88 8.93 -13.01
C LEU A 16 11.29 9.22 -12.51
N ALA A 17 12.00 8.19 -12.04
CA ALA A 17 13.39 8.33 -11.63
C ALA A 17 14.29 8.81 -12.78
N GLN A 18 14.07 8.32 -14.01
CA GLN A 18 14.83 8.73 -15.20
C GLN A 18 14.61 10.21 -15.57
N ASN A 19 13.43 10.75 -15.28
CA ASN A 19 13.10 12.16 -15.54
C ASN A 19 13.70 13.12 -14.51
N LEU A 20 14.06 12.62 -13.33
CA LEU A 20 14.77 13.38 -12.32
C LEU A 20 16.25 13.46 -12.74
N LYS A 21 16.75 14.66 -13.02
CA LYS A 21 18.19 14.92 -13.31
C LYS A 21 19.12 14.62 -12.11
N GLU A 22 18.58 14.04 -11.06
CA GLU A 22 19.33 13.61 -9.88
C GLU A 22 20.11 12.34 -10.23
N GLN A 23 21.35 12.23 -9.76
CA GLN A 23 22.19 11.07 -10.04
C GLN A 23 21.61 9.84 -9.34
N LEU A 24 20.96 8.97 -10.10
CA LEU A 24 20.58 7.64 -9.64
C LEU A 24 21.84 6.91 -9.16
N ILE A 25 21.89 6.59 -7.88
CA ILE A 25 22.92 5.74 -7.31
C ILE A 25 22.50 4.31 -7.61
N TYR A 26 23.07 3.74 -8.68
CA TYR A 26 22.86 2.34 -9.01
C TYR A 26 23.46 1.47 -7.90
N MET A 27 22.64 0.58 -7.33
CA MET A 27 23.08 -0.40 -6.33
C MET A 27 23.19 -1.76 -7.02
N ALA A 28 24.11 -2.60 -6.55
CA ALA A 28 24.25 -3.96 -7.06
C ALA A 28 22.90 -4.73 -7.02
N PRO A 29 22.59 -5.56 -8.02
CA PRO A 29 21.26 -6.14 -8.28
C PRO A 29 20.74 -7.12 -7.21
N ASN A 30 21.47 -7.32 -6.12
CA ASN A 30 21.19 -8.40 -5.16
C ASN A 30 20.10 -8.05 -4.13
N ILE A 31 19.35 -6.96 -4.31
CA ILE A 31 18.25 -6.57 -3.42
C ILE A 31 16.93 -6.66 -4.19
N SER A 32 16.13 -7.68 -3.86
CA SER A 32 14.77 -7.84 -4.37
C SER A 32 13.74 -7.43 -3.31
N LEU A 33 12.71 -6.73 -3.72
CA LEU A 33 11.48 -6.51 -2.96
C LEU A 33 10.57 -7.71 -3.15
N LYS A 34 9.94 -8.15 -2.06
CA LYS A 34 8.86 -9.12 -2.11
C LYS A 34 7.55 -8.36 -1.95
N THR A 35 6.68 -8.47 -2.93
CA THR A 35 5.33 -7.89 -2.87
C THR A 35 4.43 -8.72 -1.94
N THR A 36 3.26 -8.18 -1.61
CA THR A 36 2.22 -8.89 -0.85
C THR A 36 1.69 -10.13 -1.58
N THR A 37 1.80 -10.19 -2.92
CA THR A 37 1.50 -11.38 -3.72
C THR A 37 2.61 -12.42 -3.72
N GLY A 38 3.78 -12.09 -3.15
CA GLY A 38 4.96 -12.94 -3.12
C GLY A 38 5.86 -12.86 -4.35
N GLU A 39 5.48 -12.05 -5.35
CA GLU A 39 6.31 -11.72 -6.50
C GLU A 39 7.55 -10.95 -6.07
N LYS A 40 8.64 -11.12 -6.83
CA LYS A 40 9.91 -10.44 -6.57
C LYS A 40 10.13 -9.37 -7.63
N THR A 41 10.36 -8.15 -7.18
CA THR A 41 10.78 -7.03 -8.04
C THR A 41 12.15 -6.55 -7.61
N GLU A 42 13.08 -6.42 -8.54
CA GLU A 42 14.43 -5.94 -8.23
C GLU A 42 14.46 -4.43 -7.99
N ILE A 43 15.28 -4.00 -7.03
CA ILE A 43 15.60 -2.57 -6.87
C ILE A 43 16.63 -2.19 -7.92
N ARG A 44 16.27 -1.27 -8.81
CA ARG A 44 17.14 -0.74 -9.86
C ARG A 44 18.18 0.26 -9.35
N GLY A 45 17.93 0.88 -8.20
CA GLY A 45 18.86 1.84 -7.61
C GLY A 45 18.24 2.61 -6.46
N LYS A 46 18.96 3.61 -5.98
CA LYS A 46 18.48 4.58 -4.99
C LYS A 46 18.78 5.99 -5.47
N LEU A 47 17.96 6.94 -5.07
CA LEU A 47 18.21 8.37 -5.33
C LEU A 47 17.89 9.18 -4.08
N ASP A 48 18.65 10.25 -3.87
CA ASP A 48 18.42 11.19 -2.77
C ASP A 48 17.60 12.37 -3.30
N ALA A 49 16.26 12.24 -3.27
CA ALA A 49 15.32 13.25 -3.74
C ALA A 49 14.66 14.00 -2.58
N SER A 50 13.97 15.08 -2.94
CA SER A 50 13.04 15.74 -2.04
C SER A 50 11.60 15.44 -2.44
N ILE A 51 10.84 14.83 -1.54
CA ILE A 51 9.41 14.55 -1.71
C ILE A 51 8.62 15.73 -1.15
N GLU A 52 7.66 16.24 -1.93
CA GLU A 52 6.75 17.27 -1.47
C GLU A 52 5.46 16.64 -0.92
N CYS A 53 5.06 17.08 0.27
CA CYS A 53 3.78 16.71 0.89
C CYS A 53 3.17 17.99 1.46
N GLY A 54 2.05 18.43 0.88
CA GLY A 54 1.47 19.74 1.21
C GLY A 54 2.44 20.85 0.82
N SER A 55 2.66 21.80 1.74
CA SER A 55 3.60 22.90 1.57
C SER A 55 5.05 22.58 1.97
N ARG A 56 5.32 21.33 2.39
CA ARG A 56 6.61 20.91 2.93
C ARG A 56 7.37 20.01 1.99
N LYS A 57 8.69 20.17 2.01
CA LYS A 57 9.64 19.35 1.25
C LYS A 57 10.50 18.51 2.19
N PHE A 58 10.59 17.22 1.93
CA PHE A 58 11.27 16.25 2.76
C PHE A 58 12.36 15.54 1.96
N ARG A 59 13.63 15.74 2.35
CA ARG A 59 14.76 15.08 1.68
C ARG A 59 14.93 13.64 2.17
N HIS A 60 14.73 12.67 1.28
CA HIS A 60 14.75 11.25 1.62
C HIS A 60 15.49 10.43 0.56
N ARG A 61 16.04 9.29 1.00
CA ARG A 61 16.64 8.32 0.10
C ARG A 61 15.56 7.37 -0.38
N ILE A 62 15.25 7.43 -1.66
CA ILE A 62 14.16 6.68 -2.27
C ILE A 62 14.73 5.50 -3.06
N CYS A 63 14.12 4.32 -2.93
CA CYS A 63 14.47 3.17 -3.76
C CYS A 63 13.71 3.22 -5.09
N VAL A 64 14.36 2.84 -6.18
CA VAL A 64 13.76 2.84 -7.52
C VAL A 64 13.47 1.41 -7.95
N ALA A 65 12.25 1.15 -8.36
CA ALA A 65 11.79 -0.17 -8.80
C ALA A 65 10.68 -0.06 -9.85
N ASP A 66 10.45 -1.13 -10.61
CA ASP A 66 9.32 -1.23 -11.54
C ASP A 66 8.05 -1.56 -10.76
N ILE A 67 7.40 -0.52 -10.27
CA ILE A 67 6.11 -0.59 -9.56
C ILE A 67 5.00 0.02 -10.39
N THR A 68 3.74 -0.34 -10.11
CA THR A 68 2.58 0.21 -10.81
C THR A 68 2.35 1.68 -10.44
N ASP A 69 2.29 1.95 -9.13
CA ASP A 69 2.12 3.29 -8.61
C ASP A 69 3.32 4.18 -8.94
N PRO A 70 3.10 5.48 -9.23
CA PRO A 70 4.20 6.38 -9.55
C PRO A 70 5.18 6.53 -8.37
N CYS A 71 4.67 6.57 -7.14
CA CYS A 71 5.47 6.69 -5.92
C CYS A 71 4.68 6.12 -4.75
N ILE A 72 5.34 5.32 -3.91
CA ILE A 72 4.79 4.74 -2.69
C ILE A 72 5.60 5.28 -1.51
N LEU A 73 4.95 5.98 -0.59
CA LEU A 73 5.52 6.41 0.69
C LEU A 73 5.41 5.26 1.68
N GLY A 74 6.56 4.67 2.00
CA GLY A 74 6.67 3.60 2.96
C GLY A 74 6.89 4.10 4.38
N LEU A 75 6.91 3.14 5.30
CA LEU A 75 7.04 3.37 6.73
C LEU A 75 8.36 4.08 7.10
N ASP A 76 9.45 3.81 6.37
CA ASP A 76 10.74 4.49 6.55
C ASP A 76 10.66 6.02 6.43
N PHE A 77 9.86 6.52 5.48
CA PHE A 77 9.64 7.95 5.29
C PHE A 77 8.66 8.50 6.33
N LEU A 78 7.53 7.80 6.52
CA LEU A 78 6.47 8.21 7.44
C LEU A 78 7.00 8.35 8.88
N GLN A 79 7.76 7.36 9.35
CA GLN A 79 8.36 7.38 10.69
C GLN A 79 9.44 8.47 10.80
N LYS A 80 10.34 8.56 9.81
CA LYS A 80 11.45 9.53 9.84
C LYS A 80 10.96 10.97 9.96
N PHE A 81 9.83 11.29 9.33
CA PHE A 81 9.27 12.64 9.32
C PHE A 81 8.02 12.79 10.20
N ASN A 82 7.79 11.85 11.11
CA ASN A 82 6.71 11.87 12.10
C ASN A 82 5.33 12.12 11.48
N PHE A 83 5.02 11.42 10.39
CA PHE A 83 3.69 11.45 9.80
C PHE A 83 2.72 10.68 10.68
N THR A 84 1.54 11.27 10.91
CA THR A 84 0.39 10.59 11.48
C THR A 84 -0.67 10.42 10.41
N VAL A 85 -1.15 9.20 10.23
CA VAL A 85 -2.30 8.91 9.35
C VAL A 85 -3.56 8.91 10.20
N ASP A 86 -4.45 9.86 9.95
CA ASP A 86 -5.74 10.00 10.61
C ASP A 86 -6.83 9.53 9.63
N LEU A 87 -7.21 8.26 9.75
CA LEU A 87 -8.21 7.63 8.88
C LEU A 87 -9.62 8.16 9.14
N GLU A 88 -9.94 8.51 10.39
CA GLU A 88 -11.25 9.07 10.75
C GLU A 88 -11.49 10.40 10.02
N LYS A 89 -10.46 11.25 9.95
CA LYS A 89 -10.53 12.53 9.25
C LYS A 89 -10.09 12.47 7.80
N ASN A 90 -9.69 11.29 7.32
CA ASN A 90 -9.12 11.07 5.98
C ASN A 90 -7.98 12.06 5.65
N LYS A 91 -7.00 12.18 6.55
CA LYS A 91 -5.90 13.13 6.47
C LYS A 91 -4.57 12.52 6.91
N ILE A 92 -3.47 13.07 6.43
CA ILE A 92 -2.14 12.86 7.01
C ILE A 92 -1.67 14.15 7.66
N ARG A 93 -0.93 14.02 8.76
CA ARG A 93 -0.43 15.16 9.54
C ARG A 93 1.07 15.07 9.65
N THR A 94 1.77 16.19 9.43
CA THR A 94 3.21 16.30 9.65
C THR A 94 3.58 17.73 10.02
N GLY A 95 4.41 17.89 11.05
CA GLY A 95 4.92 19.20 11.46
C GLY A 95 3.87 20.29 11.76
N GLY A 96 2.64 19.89 12.13
CA GLY A 96 1.52 20.82 12.39
C GLY A 96 0.67 21.15 11.17
N GLU A 97 1.01 20.63 9.99
CA GLU A 97 0.22 20.73 8.77
C GLU A 97 -0.68 19.50 8.60
N GLU A 98 -1.88 19.71 8.09
CA GLU A 98 -2.80 18.64 7.70
C GLU A 98 -2.95 18.60 6.19
N ILE A 99 -2.75 17.43 5.60
CA ILE A 99 -2.86 17.20 4.16
C ILE A 99 -4.00 16.20 3.97
N PRO A 100 -5.05 16.53 3.19
CA PRO A 100 -6.13 15.60 2.92
C PRO A 100 -5.62 14.40 2.13
N LEU A 101 -6.07 13.20 2.51
CA LEU A 101 -5.89 12.02 1.68
C LEU A 101 -6.89 12.12 0.51
N PHE A 102 -6.38 12.44 -0.67
CA PHE A 102 -7.17 12.39 -1.88
C PHE A 102 -7.41 10.92 -2.23
N SER A 103 -8.65 10.44 -2.08
CA SER A 103 -9.07 9.31 -2.88
C SER A 103 -9.12 9.81 -4.31
N THR A 104 -8.41 9.16 -5.23
CA THR A 104 -8.72 9.34 -6.65
C THR A 104 -10.20 9.02 -6.78
N SER A 105 -11.02 10.04 -7.01
CA SER A 105 -12.42 9.85 -7.36
C SER A 105 -12.47 9.21 -8.74
N VAL A 106 -12.14 7.92 -8.82
CA VAL A 106 -12.77 7.04 -9.77
C VAL A 106 -14.15 6.81 -9.18
N GLN A 107 -15.16 7.20 -9.95
CA GLN A 107 -16.56 7.01 -9.64
C GLN A 107 -16.80 5.62 -9.04
N HIS A 108 -17.54 5.58 -7.92
CA HIS A 108 -17.98 4.38 -7.21
C HIS A 108 -16.91 3.58 -6.45
N SER A 109 -16.64 3.96 -5.19
CA SER A 109 -16.30 2.97 -4.16
C SER A 109 -17.51 2.07 -3.92
N LYS A 110 -17.73 1.11 -4.82
CA LYS A 110 -18.70 0.03 -4.65
C LYS A 110 -18.04 -1.02 -3.75
N LEU A 111 -18.49 -1.06 -2.51
CA LEU A 111 -18.22 -2.18 -1.60
C LEU A 111 -18.72 -3.47 -2.28
N CYS A 112 -17.87 -4.49 -2.34
CA CYS A 112 -18.24 -5.81 -2.83
C CYS A 112 -18.20 -6.79 -1.65
N SER A 113 -19.32 -7.44 -1.35
CA SER A 113 -19.32 -8.61 -0.48
C SER A 113 -18.76 -9.80 -1.24
N ILE A 114 -17.79 -10.50 -0.67
CA ILE A 114 -17.29 -11.75 -1.23
C ILE A 114 -17.80 -12.92 -0.38
N LEU A 115 -18.40 -13.91 -1.02
CA LEU A 115 -18.86 -15.13 -0.35
C LEU A 115 -17.78 -16.21 -0.46
N ALA A 116 -17.33 -16.72 0.68
CA ALA A 116 -16.45 -17.89 0.72
C ALA A 116 -17.21 -19.10 0.15
N LYS A 117 -16.66 -19.72 -0.91
CA LYS A 117 -17.32 -20.86 -1.58
C LYS A 117 -17.38 -22.10 -0.69
N LYS A 118 -16.46 -22.20 0.28
CA LYS A 118 -16.35 -23.32 1.20
C LYS A 118 -15.93 -22.83 2.59
N ARG A 119 -16.46 -23.50 3.62
CA ARG A 119 -15.97 -23.36 4.98
C ARG A 119 -14.50 -23.77 5.05
N THR A 120 -13.65 -22.85 5.47
CA THR A 120 -12.21 -23.07 5.63
C THR A 120 -11.83 -22.77 7.07
N ILE A 121 -11.06 -23.66 7.69
CA ILE A 121 -10.48 -23.45 9.02
C ILE A 121 -9.09 -22.88 8.80
N ILE A 122 -8.84 -21.67 9.29
CA ILE A 122 -7.54 -21.00 9.21
C ILE A 122 -6.94 -21.05 10.62
N PRO A 123 -5.82 -21.76 10.82
CA PRO A 123 -5.12 -21.75 12.09
C PRO A 123 -4.71 -20.33 12.51
N ALA A 124 -4.61 -20.09 13.81
CA ALA A 124 -4.09 -18.81 14.30
C ALA A 124 -2.64 -18.58 13.83
N ARG A 125 -2.28 -17.32 13.54
CA ARG A 125 -0.95 -16.91 13.07
C ARG A 125 -0.57 -17.54 11.74
N SER A 126 -1.54 -17.73 10.85
CA SER A 126 -1.33 -18.35 9.54
C SER A 126 -2.07 -17.61 8.44
N GLY A 127 -1.52 -17.68 7.23
CA GLY A 127 -2.13 -17.14 6.02
C GLY A 127 -2.60 -18.25 5.09
N CYS A 128 -3.75 -18.08 4.44
CA CYS A 128 -4.17 -18.96 3.36
C CYS A 128 -4.92 -18.21 2.25
N LEU A 129 -4.82 -18.73 1.03
CA LEU A 129 -5.65 -18.29 -0.08
C LEU A 129 -6.97 -19.06 -0.01
N ILE A 130 -8.08 -18.34 0.15
CA ILE A 130 -9.41 -18.93 0.05
C ILE A 130 -10.07 -18.58 -1.27
N HIS A 131 -10.80 -19.54 -1.83
CA HIS A 131 -11.64 -19.28 -2.99
C HIS A 131 -12.91 -18.54 -2.57
N GLY A 132 -13.10 -17.36 -3.16
CA GLY A 132 -14.24 -16.50 -2.94
C GLY A 132 -14.87 -16.14 -4.27
N VAL A 133 -16.21 -16.18 -4.33
CA VAL A 133 -16.92 -15.66 -5.50
C VAL A 133 -17.25 -14.21 -5.21
N PRO A 134 -16.68 -13.26 -5.96
CA PRO A 134 -17.05 -11.86 -5.80
C PRO A 134 -18.55 -11.69 -6.08
N GLY A 135 -19.16 -10.71 -5.42
CA GLY A 135 -20.42 -10.15 -5.91
C GLY A 135 -20.24 -9.52 -7.31
N GLN A 136 -21.15 -8.66 -7.71
CA GLN A 136 -21.32 -8.18 -9.10
C GLN A 136 -20.13 -7.41 -9.74
N PHE A 137 -18.94 -7.30 -9.12
CA PHE A 137 -17.87 -6.40 -9.56
C PHE A 137 -16.46 -7.02 -9.51
N ARG A 138 -15.53 -6.41 -10.26
CA ARG A 138 -14.20 -6.97 -10.62
C ARG A 138 -13.01 -6.53 -9.77
N TYR A 139 -13.11 -5.52 -8.91
CA TYR A 139 -12.07 -5.17 -7.92
C TYR A 139 -12.73 -4.52 -6.69
N ALA A 140 -12.22 -4.77 -5.46
CA ALA A 140 -12.75 -4.16 -4.24
C ALA A 140 -11.68 -3.95 -3.15
N VAL A 141 -11.85 -2.90 -2.36
CA VAL A 141 -11.12 -2.63 -1.12
C VAL A 141 -12.09 -2.88 0.04
N THR A 142 -11.69 -3.71 1.00
CA THR A 142 -12.48 -3.95 2.21
C THR A 142 -12.09 -2.94 3.28
N ASP A 143 -13.01 -2.03 3.61
CA ASP A 143 -12.98 -1.28 4.87
C ASP A 143 -14.23 -1.70 5.67
N PHE A 144 -14.06 -1.98 6.97
CA PHE A 144 -15.18 -2.34 7.83
C PHE A 144 -15.68 -1.07 8.53
N PRO A 145 -16.96 -0.67 8.38
CA PRO A 145 -17.52 0.35 9.25
C PRO A 145 -17.46 -0.16 10.70
N SER A 146 -16.85 0.65 11.56
CA SER A 146 -16.38 0.36 12.92
C SER A 146 -17.47 0.03 13.97
N GLN A 147 -18.60 -0.54 13.58
CA GLN A 147 -19.75 -0.75 14.48
C GLN A 147 -20.11 -2.20 14.79
N VAL A 148 -19.28 -3.17 14.41
CA VAL A 148 -19.49 -4.55 14.87
C VAL A 148 -18.12 -5.13 15.21
N PHE A 149 -17.80 -5.26 16.50
CA PHE A 149 -17.47 -6.54 17.14
C PHE A 149 -17.05 -6.34 18.60
N GLN A 150 -17.85 -6.91 19.51
CA GLN A 150 -17.37 -7.34 20.83
C GLN A 150 -16.36 -8.47 20.61
N LYS A 151 -15.17 -8.35 21.21
CA LYS A 151 -14.06 -9.32 21.23
C LYS A 151 -13.36 -9.58 19.88
N GLY A 152 -12.41 -8.67 19.59
CA GLY A 152 -11.04 -9.00 19.15
C GLY A 152 -10.86 -9.74 17.83
N VAL A 153 -10.81 -8.99 16.73
CA VAL A 153 -10.03 -9.32 15.51
C VAL A 153 -9.59 -7.99 14.87
N LEU A 154 -8.34 -7.90 14.43
CA LEU A 154 -7.81 -6.76 13.65
C LEU A 154 -7.92 -7.07 12.15
N VAL A 155 -8.28 -6.06 11.35
CA VAL A 155 -8.42 -6.19 9.89
C VAL A 155 -7.18 -5.63 9.21
N ALA A 156 -6.54 -6.42 8.36
CA ALA A 156 -5.61 -5.93 7.33
C ALA A 156 -6.41 -5.68 6.04
N ALA A 157 -6.27 -4.48 5.46
CA ALA A 157 -6.82 -4.18 4.14
C ALA A 157 -5.93 -4.82 3.07
N THR A 158 -6.42 -5.86 2.40
CA THR A 158 -5.71 -6.48 1.27
C THR A 158 -6.42 -6.17 -0.04
N LEU A 159 -5.65 -5.71 -1.04
CA LEU A 159 -6.12 -5.55 -2.41
C LEU A 159 -6.32 -6.94 -3.02
N VAL A 160 -7.57 -7.27 -3.38
CA VAL A 160 -7.92 -8.57 -3.97
C VAL A 160 -8.09 -8.43 -5.48
N ASP A 161 -7.32 -9.21 -6.24
CA ASP A 161 -7.53 -9.45 -7.67
C ASP A 161 -8.69 -10.44 -7.86
N LEU A 162 -9.86 -9.94 -8.28
CA LEU A 162 -11.06 -10.77 -8.42
C LEU A 162 -11.08 -11.59 -9.71
N GLU A 163 -10.13 -11.41 -10.64
CA GLU A 163 -9.99 -12.31 -11.80
C GLU A 163 -9.49 -13.69 -11.38
N ARG A 164 -8.76 -13.76 -10.25
CA ARG A 164 -8.18 -15.00 -9.74
C ARG A 164 -9.11 -15.78 -8.80
N GLU A 165 -10.28 -15.24 -8.46
CA GLU A 165 -11.25 -15.82 -7.50
C GLU A 165 -10.61 -16.27 -6.16
N CYS A 166 -9.47 -15.68 -5.78
CA CYS A 166 -8.69 -16.06 -4.61
C CYS A 166 -8.45 -14.85 -3.72
N ILE A 167 -8.69 -15.02 -2.42
CA ILE A 167 -8.51 -13.97 -1.42
C ILE A 167 -7.43 -14.43 -0.46
N PRO A 168 -6.32 -13.68 -0.32
CA PRO A 168 -5.38 -13.88 0.77
C PRO A 168 -6.01 -13.44 2.09
N LEU A 169 -6.10 -14.38 3.02
CA LEU A 169 -6.44 -14.13 4.42
C LEU A 169 -5.24 -14.41 5.29
N GLU A 170 -4.95 -13.53 6.24
CA GLU A 170 -3.95 -13.71 7.28
C GLU A 170 -4.62 -13.45 8.65
N PHE A 171 -4.47 -14.38 9.58
CA PHE A 171 -4.98 -14.33 10.96
C PHE A 171 -3.86 -14.55 11.97
#